data_AF-A0A924YT45-F1
#
_entry.id   AF-A0A924YT45-F1
#
_cell.length_a   1.000
_cell.length_b   1.000
_cell.length_c   1.000
_cell.angle_alpha   90.00
_cell.angle_beta   90.00
_cell.angle_gamma   90.00
#
_symmetry.space_group_name_H-M   'P 1'
#
loop_
_entity.id
_entity.type
_entity.pdbx_description
1 polymer ?
#
loop_
_entity_poly.entity_id
_entity_poly.type
_entity_poly.pdbx_seq_one_letter_code
_entity_poly.pdbx_strand_id
1 'polypeptide(L)'
;MNDDVLIDVDLIPDPDATNELGPNVPVSIADEDLRGCRFLLTRRAVEAIKFEDTHGGAIQLACTFHPAQGMRFTWARVALRLKIPEGSRFADVGPVEVREREPVRFAVDRNGKLSLASKLINAEAEQSIGKEFVIYHCAVRGSGEGTALARWDFEENPHSREGLLGEQVLALTLPHSGRVEAIAVVTVRVARSGVRGKLDAVRDLVFGMSPEGRFYPVAFDIPTNTTSDQSQYFVRFSI
;
A
#
# COMPACT_ATOMS: atom_id res chain seq x y z
N MET A 1 -20.26 -43.93 -2.23
CA MET A 1 -19.58 -43.09 -1.24
C MET A 1 -18.09 -43.28 -1.51
N ASN A 2 -17.52 -42.37 -2.31
CA ASN A 2 -16.09 -42.34 -2.57
C ASN A 2 -15.53 -41.34 -1.57
N ASP A 3 -14.73 -41.84 -0.64
CA ASP A 3 -13.95 -41.00 0.26
C ASP A 3 -12.87 -40.30 -0.55
N ASP A 4 -12.94 -38.97 -0.61
CA ASP A 4 -11.92 -38.13 -1.21
C ASP A 4 -10.61 -38.31 -0.43
N VAL A 5 -9.62 -38.88 -1.10
CA VAL A 5 -8.25 -38.98 -0.60
C VAL A 5 -7.65 -37.58 -0.63
N LEU A 6 -7.68 -36.89 0.51
CA LEU A 6 -6.89 -35.68 0.72
C LEU A 6 -5.42 -36.09 0.83
N ILE A 7 -4.67 -35.86 -0.25
CA ILE A 7 -3.23 -36.09 -0.31
C ILE A 7 -2.55 -34.98 0.50
N ASP A 8 -2.18 -35.32 1.74
CA ASP A 8 -1.38 -34.49 2.64
C ASP A 8 0.09 -34.63 2.25
N VAL A 9 0.48 -33.96 1.16
CA VAL A 9 1.88 -33.88 0.72
C VAL A 9 2.39 -32.50 1.07
N ASP A 10 3.54 -32.45 1.75
CA ASP A 10 4.25 -31.22 2.03
C ASP A 10 4.43 -30.42 0.72
N LEU A 11 3.81 -29.25 0.66
CA LEU A 11 3.96 -28.33 -0.45
C LEU A 11 5.40 -27.80 -0.42
N ILE A 12 6.26 -28.39 -1.24
CA ILE A 12 7.63 -27.90 -1.44
C ILE A 12 7.53 -26.60 -2.26
N PRO A 13 8.00 -25.46 -1.73
CA PRO A 13 8.01 -24.20 -2.48
C PRO A 13 8.86 -24.38 -3.73
N ASP A 14 8.33 -23.97 -4.87
CA ASP A 14 9.04 -24.00 -6.14
C ASP A 14 10.31 -23.12 -6.04
N PRO A 15 11.52 -23.70 -6.19
CA PRO A 15 12.78 -22.97 -6.07
C PRO A 15 12.96 -21.91 -7.17
N ASP A 16 12.28 -22.07 -8.32
CA ASP A 16 12.38 -21.16 -9.45
C ASP A 16 11.31 -20.06 -9.42
N ALA A 17 10.29 -20.18 -8.56
CA ALA A 17 9.25 -19.16 -8.41
C ALA A 17 9.86 -17.77 -8.17
N THR A 18 10.86 -17.65 -7.31
CA THR A 18 11.50 -16.35 -7.01
C THR A 18 12.13 -15.69 -8.25
N ASN A 19 12.57 -16.46 -9.24
CA ASN A 19 13.20 -15.97 -10.48
C ASN A 19 12.19 -15.75 -11.62
N GLU A 20 11.06 -16.45 -11.62
CA GLU A 20 9.98 -16.28 -12.60
C GLU A 20 9.00 -15.16 -12.22
N LEU A 21 8.97 -14.80 -10.94
CA LEU A 21 8.14 -13.76 -10.39
C LEU A 21 8.74 -12.37 -10.69
N GLY A 22 8.25 -11.73 -11.76
CA GLY A 22 8.66 -10.38 -12.15
C GLY A 22 8.42 -9.30 -11.06
N PRO A 23 8.81 -8.03 -11.32
CA PRO A 23 8.80 -6.95 -10.31
C PRO A 23 7.41 -6.59 -9.74
N ASN A 24 6.33 -7.10 -10.36
CA ASN A 24 4.94 -6.84 -10.00
C ASN A 24 4.30 -7.92 -9.11
N VAL A 25 5.13 -8.78 -8.51
CA VAL A 25 4.64 -9.76 -7.55
C VAL A 25 4.55 -9.12 -6.16
N PRO A 26 3.40 -9.24 -5.47
CA PRO A 26 3.24 -8.73 -4.12
C PRO A 26 4.26 -9.35 -3.16
N VAL A 27 5.09 -8.51 -2.54
CA VAL A 27 6.08 -8.93 -1.53
C VAL A 27 5.64 -8.41 -0.17
N SER A 28 5.55 -9.30 0.83
CA SER A 28 5.27 -8.89 2.20
C SER A 28 6.45 -8.12 2.79
N ILE A 29 6.17 -6.90 3.26
CA ILE A 29 7.10 -6.06 4.01
C ILE A 29 6.95 -6.33 5.51
N ALA A 30 5.71 -6.46 5.98
CA ALA A 30 5.40 -6.73 7.37
C ALA A 30 4.12 -7.56 7.45
N ASP A 31 4.12 -8.62 8.26
CA ASP A 31 2.94 -9.38 8.67
C ASP A 31 3.07 -9.62 10.17
N GLU A 32 2.39 -8.81 10.97
CA GLU A 32 2.52 -8.82 12.42
C GLU A 32 1.17 -9.02 13.11
N ASP A 33 1.19 -9.81 14.18
CA ASP A 33 0.11 -9.87 15.16
C ASP A 33 0.60 -9.23 16.47
N LEU A 34 -0.08 -8.16 16.86
CA LEU A 34 0.13 -7.51 18.13
C LEU A 34 -1.16 -7.54 18.96
N ARG A 35 -1.19 -8.44 19.96
CA ARG A 35 -2.29 -8.59 20.92
C ARG A 35 -3.63 -8.90 20.22
N GLY A 36 -3.59 -9.79 19.24
CA GLY A 36 -4.74 -10.22 18.45
C GLY A 36 -5.15 -9.25 17.36
N CYS A 37 -4.44 -8.12 17.20
CA CYS A 37 -4.62 -7.21 16.06
C CYS A 37 -3.58 -7.54 15.00
N ARG A 38 -4.00 -7.84 13.78
CA ARG A 38 -3.10 -8.19 12.68
C ARG A 38 -2.91 -7.02 11.72
N PHE A 39 -1.67 -6.76 11.36
CA PHE A 39 -1.29 -5.76 10.37
C PHE A 39 -0.48 -6.41 9.26
N LEU A 40 -0.82 -6.09 8.01
CA LEU A 40 -0.11 -6.53 6.82
C LEU A 40 0.29 -5.29 6.01
N LEU A 41 1.56 -5.19 5.63
CA LEU A 41 2.09 -4.21 4.67
C LEU A 41 2.78 -4.98 3.55
N THR A 42 2.43 -4.68 2.31
CA THR A 42 3.01 -5.33 1.13
C THR A 42 3.44 -4.30 0.09
N ARG A 43 4.46 -4.64 -0.68
CA ARG A 43 4.81 -3.95 -1.93
C ARG A 43 4.10 -4.66 -3.06
N ARG A 44 3.19 -3.98 -3.76
CA ARG A 44 2.38 -4.55 -4.84
C ARG A 44 3.07 -4.47 -6.20
N ALA A 45 3.58 -3.29 -6.52
CA ALA A 45 4.20 -3.04 -7.82
C ALA A 45 5.29 -1.98 -7.73
N VAL A 46 6.26 -2.09 -8.63
CA VAL A 46 7.27 -1.07 -8.91
C VAL A 46 7.34 -0.94 -10.42
N GLU A 47 6.91 0.20 -10.94
CA GLU A 47 6.83 0.47 -12.38
C GLU A 47 7.80 1.60 -12.74
N ALA A 48 8.55 1.42 -13.83
CA ALA A 48 9.37 2.50 -14.38
C ALA A 48 8.48 3.56 -15.03
N ILE A 49 8.72 4.83 -14.71
CA ILE A 49 8.04 5.98 -15.30
C ILE A 49 9.07 6.97 -15.85
N LYS A 50 8.68 7.68 -16.90
CA LYS A 50 9.50 8.74 -17.50
C LYS A 50 8.96 10.09 -17.04
N PHE A 51 9.81 10.87 -16.38
CA PHE A 51 9.61 12.29 -16.12
C PHE A 51 10.15 13.11 -17.30
N GLU A 52 9.81 14.40 -17.39
CA GLU A 52 10.24 15.28 -18.49
C GLU A 52 11.77 15.20 -18.74
N ASP A 53 12.57 15.27 -17.66
CA ASP A 53 14.04 15.32 -17.75
C ASP A 53 14.75 14.08 -17.17
N THR A 54 14.04 13.15 -16.53
CA THR A 54 14.64 12.03 -15.80
C THR A 54 13.83 10.74 -15.88
N HIS A 55 14.47 9.61 -15.56
CA HIS A 55 13.76 8.34 -15.32
C HIS A 55 13.51 8.16 -13.83
N GLY A 56 12.34 7.62 -13.50
CA GLY A 56 12.00 7.32 -12.13
C GLY A 56 11.02 6.16 -11.99
N GLY A 57 10.36 6.08 -10.84
CA GLY A 57 9.50 4.95 -10.51
C GLY A 57 8.20 5.36 -9.85
N ALA A 58 7.14 4.61 -10.17
CA ALA A 58 5.91 4.56 -9.40
C ALA A 58 5.94 3.31 -8.52
N ILE A 59 5.73 3.48 -7.22
CA ILE A 59 5.72 2.39 -6.24
C ILE A 59 4.32 2.31 -5.65
N GLN A 60 3.77 1.10 -5.62
CA GLN A 60 2.51 0.79 -4.97
C GLN A 60 2.75 -0.07 -3.74
N LEU A 61 2.29 0.43 -2.61
CA LEU A 61 2.20 -0.29 -1.34
C LEU A 61 0.74 -0.63 -1.07
N ALA A 62 0.52 -1.65 -0.27
CA ALA A 62 -0.80 -2.03 0.18
C ALA A 62 -0.75 -2.35 1.67
N CYS A 63 -1.70 -1.81 2.43
CA CYS A 63 -1.81 -2.13 3.85
C CYS A 63 -3.21 -2.60 4.23
N THR A 64 -3.26 -3.54 5.17
CA THR A 64 -4.48 -4.09 5.75
C THR A 64 -4.34 -4.14 7.26
N PHE A 65 -5.42 -3.82 7.99
CA PHE A 65 -5.43 -3.92 9.45
C PHE A 65 -6.73 -4.55 9.95
N HIS A 66 -6.58 -5.64 10.71
CA HIS A 66 -7.68 -6.34 11.35
C HIS A 66 -7.60 -6.14 12.87
N PRO A 67 -8.54 -5.40 13.48
CA PRO A 67 -8.58 -5.26 14.94
C PRO A 67 -8.94 -6.60 15.60
N ALA A 68 -8.41 -6.81 16.81
CA ALA A 68 -8.79 -7.95 17.64
C ALA A 68 -10.30 -7.96 17.93
N GLN A 69 -10.84 -9.14 18.21
CA GLN A 69 -12.25 -9.28 18.57
C GLN A 69 -12.62 -8.36 19.76
N GLY A 70 -13.69 -7.59 19.59
CA GLY A 70 -14.16 -6.64 20.60
C GLY A 70 -13.37 -5.32 20.66
N MET A 71 -12.41 -5.12 19.76
CA MET A 71 -11.76 -3.84 19.51
C MET A 71 -12.27 -3.21 18.21
N ARG A 72 -12.15 -1.89 18.13
CA ARG A 72 -12.56 -1.05 17.00
C ARG A 72 -11.38 -0.22 16.55
N PHE A 73 -11.11 -0.21 15.27
CA PHE A 73 -10.15 0.72 14.67
C PHE A 73 -10.63 2.16 14.81
N THR A 74 -9.72 3.10 15.10
CA THR A 74 -10.07 4.53 15.21
C THR A 74 -9.24 5.41 14.28
N TRP A 75 -7.93 5.21 14.26
CA TRP A 75 -7.06 5.83 13.26
C TRP A 75 -5.82 4.97 13.04
N ALA A 76 -5.13 5.20 11.92
CA ALA A 76 -3.78 4.72 11.70
C ALA A 76 -2.94 5.75 10.96
N ARG A 77 -1.62 5.57 11.03
CA ARG A 77 -0.67 6.24 10.17
C ARG A 77 0.35 5.25 9.65
N VAL A 78 0.53 5.28 8.34
CA VAL A 78 1.68 4.69 7.67
C VAL A 78 2.59 5.84 7.27
N ALA A 79 3.85 5.79 7.70
CA ALA A 79 4.86 6.77 7.35
C ALA A 79 6.04 6.07 6.68
N LEU A 80 6.51 6.61 5.56
CA LEU A 80 7.63 6.08 4.80
C LEU A 80 8.70 7.17 4.63
N ARG A 81 9.90 6.94 5.18
CA ARG A 81 11.02 7.87 5.10
C ARG A 81 12.13 7.33 4.21
N LEU A 82 12.49 8.07 3.16
CA LEU A 82 13.62 7.74 2.29
C LEU A 82 14.95 7.82 3.04
N LYS A 83 15.85 6.91 2.71
CA LYS A 83 17.25 6.86 3.17
C LYS A 83 18.21 6.97 2.01
N ILE A 84 17.96 6.19 0.96
CA ILE A 84 18.81 6.12 -0.23
C ILE A 84 17.90 6.30 -1.46
N PRO A 85 18.27 7.16 -2.41
CA PRO A 85 19.43 8.06 -2.37
C PRO A 85 19.28 9.17 -1.34
N GLU A 86 20.40 9.68 -0.84
CA GLU A 86 20.39 10.84 0.04
C GLU A 86 19.87 12.08 -0.72
N GLY A 87 19.02 12.87 -0.06
CA GLY A 87 18.45 14.08 -0.66
C GLY A 87 17.28 13.84 -1.63
N SER A 88 16.95 12.58 -1.94
CA SER A 88 15.77 12.25 -2.75
C SER A 88 14.47 12.67 -2.08
N ARG A 89 13.49 13.03 -2.91
CA ARG A 89 12.17 13.50 -2.50
C ARG A 89 11.11 12.81 -3.33
N PHE A 90 9.96 12.56 -2.72
CA PHE A 90 8.78 12.08 -3.45
C PHE A 90 8.33 13.15 -4.45
N ALA A 91 8.15 12.74 -5.71
CA ALA A 91 7.55 13.60 -6.73
C ALA A 91 6.05 13.76 -6.46
N ASP A 92 5.37 12.69 -6.03
CA ASP A 92 3.99 12.73 -5.59
C ASP A 92 3.66 11.58 -4.62
N VAL A 93 2.59 11.75 -3.84
CA VAL A 93 2.07 10.80 -2.85
C VAL A 93 0.55 10.72 -2.95
N GLY A 94 0.04 9.53 -3.25
CA GLY A 94 -1.39 9.23 -3.40
C GLY A 94 -1.87 8.12 -2.45
N PRO A 95 -3.17 8.10 -2.09
CA PRO A 95 -4.17 9.10 -2.42
C PRO A 95 -4.01 10.38 -1.59
N VAL A 96 -4.27 11.55 -2.17
CA VAL A 96 -4.23 12.84 -1.44
C VAL A 96 -5.37 12.92 -0.43
N GLU A 97 -6.60 12.65 -0.87
CA GLU A 97 -7.76 12.53 -0.01
C GLU A 97 -8.78 11.60 -0.66
N VAL A 98 -9.19 10.55 0.06
CA VAL A 98 -10.34 9.73 -0.32
C VAL A 98 -11.27 9.67 0.86
N ARG A 99 -12.54 10.00 0.60
CA ARG A 99 -13.62 9.87 1.56
C ARG A 99 -14.41 8.62 1.20
N GLU A 100 -14.70 7.84 2.22
CA GLU A 100 -15.57 6.66 2.31
C GLU A 100 -16.05 5.96 1.01
N ARG A 101 -15.79 4.65 0.91
CA ARG A 101 -16.40 3.68 -0.03
C ARG A 101 -16.40 4.08 -1.51
N GLU A 102 -15.50 4.97 -1.91
CA GLU A 102 -15.29 5.26 -3.32
C GLU A 102 -14.24 4.30 -3.90
N PRO A 103 -14.54 3.64 -5.04
CA PRO A 103 -13.51 2.95 -5.79
C PRO A 103 -12.54 3.99 -6.35
N VAL A 104 -11.27 3.82 -6.03
CA VAL A 104 -10.20 4.69 -6.55
C VAL A 104 -9.31 3.93 -7.51
N ARG A 105 -8.90 4.65 -8.54
CA ARG A 105 -7.94 4.22 -9.55
C ARG A 105 -6.83 5.27 -9.59
N PHE A 106 -5.59 4.80 -9.55
CA PHE A 106 -4.44 5.67 -9.72
C PHE A 106 -4.07 5.75 -11.19
N ALA A 107 -3.89 6.97 -11.68
CA ALA A 107 -3.25 7.25 -12.94
C ALA A 107 -2.03 8.13 -12.67
N VAL A 108 -0.92 7.84 -13.35
CA VAL A 108 0.31 8.62 -13.29
C VAL A 108 0.42 9.42 -14.59
N ASP A 109 0.59 10.74 -14.50
CA ASP A 109 0.83 11.59 -15.67
C ASP A 109 2.33 11.64 -16.04
N ARG A 110 2.66 12.37 -17.12
CA ARG A 110 4.04 12.52 -17.62
C ARG A 110 4.98 13.25 -16.65
N ASN A 111 4.43 13.95 -15.65
CA ASN A 111 5.19 14.64 -14.61
C ASN A 111 5.31 13.79 -13.34
N GLY A 112 4.83 12.54 -13.37
CA GLY A 112 4.80 11.65 -12.22
C GLY A 112 3.75 12.02 -11.19
N LYS A 113 2.77 12.86 -11.55
CA LYS A 113 1.67 13.22 -10.67
C LYS A 113 0.63 12.12 -10.64
N LEU A 114 0.22 11.74 -9.44
CA LEU A 114 -0.82 10.78 -9.13
C LEU A 114 -2.17 11.49 -9.14
N SER A 115 -3.04 11.07 -10.05
CA SER A 115 -4.43 11.50 -10.08
C SER A 115 -5.36 10.35 -9.71
N LEU A 116 -6.44 10.70 -9.00
CA LEU A 116 -7.56 9.79 -8.75
C LEU A 116 -8.51 9.89 -9.92
N ALA A 117 -8.68 8.81 -10.69
CA ALA A 117 -9.71 8.75 -11.71
C ALA A 117 -11.05 8.40 -11.04
N SER A 118 -11.69 9.37 -10.37
CA SER A 118 -13.04 9.23 -9.85
C SER A 118 -14.05 9.54 -10.96
N LYS A 119 -14.70 8.49 -11.46
CA LYS A 119 -15.73 8.49 -12.53
C LYS A 119 -15.19 8.74 -13.95
N LEU A 120 -15.62 7.87 -14.86
CA LEU A 120 -15.54 8.02 -16.31
C LEU A 120 -16.24 9.31 -16.74
N ILE A 121 -15.50 10.42 -16.79
CA ILE A 121 -15.81 11.50 -17.71
C ILE A 121 -14.94 11.21 -18.92
N ASN A 122 -15.58 10.78 -20.00
CA ASN A 122 -14.99 10.70 -21.34
C ASN A 122 -14.54 12.11 -21.73
N ALA A 123 -13.31 12.44 -21.38
CA ALA A 123 -12.58 13.55 -21.95
C ALA A 123 -11.31 12.95 -22.54
N GLU A 124 -11.13 13.17 -23.83
CA GLU A 124 -9.96 12.80 -24.62
C GLU A 124 -8.69 13.12 -23.83
N ALA A 125 -8.05 12.10 -23.27
CA ALA A 125 -6.84 12.25 -22.47
C ALA A 125 -5.81 11.24 -22.94
N GLU A 126 -4.72 11.78 -23.48
CA GLU A 126 -3.51 11.09 -23.88
C GLU A 126 -3.11 9.99 -22.88
N GLN A 127 -2.87 8.78 -23.42
CA GLN A 127 -2.07 7.68 -22.86
C GLN A 127 -1.88 7.64 -21.33
N SER A 128 -2.97 7.69 -20.55
CA SER A 128 -2.90 7.42 -19.12
C SER A 128 -2.91 5.90 -18.91
N ILE A 129 -1.79 5.37 -18.42
CA ILE A 129 -1.71 3.97 -17.96
C ILE A 129 -2.48 3.92 -16.65
N GLY A 130 -3.73 3.50 -16.70
CA GLY A 130 -4.51 3.28 -15.49
C GLY A 130 -4.61 1.79 -15.17
N LYS A 131 -4.26 1.40 -13.95
CA LYS A 131 -4.50 0.05 -13.39
C LYS A 131 -5.44 0.11 -12.16
N GLU A 132 -6.03 -1.04 -11.86
CA GLU A 132 -7.33 -1.35 -11.27
C GLU A 132 -7.78 -0.73 -9.93
N PHE A 133 -9.04 -1.01 -9.60
CA PHE A 133 -9.87 -0.38 -8.57
C PHE A 133 -9.65 -0.94 -7.17
N VAL A 134 -9.52 -0.05 -6.18
CA VAL A 134 -9.55 -0.39 -4.75
C VAL A 134 -10.62 0.45 -4.06
N ILE A 135 -11.50 -0.18 -3.28
CA ILE A 135 -12.51 0.51 -2.48
C ILE A 135 -11.93 0.77 -1.10
N TYR A 136 -11.85 2.04 -0.72
CA TYR A 136 -11.41 2.42 0.60
C TYR A 136 -12.54 2.27 1.63
N HIS A 137 -12.29 1.50 2.67
CA HIS A 137 -13.28 1.27 3.75
C HIS A 137 -13.23 2.36 4.84
N CYS A 138 -12.24 3.26 4.77
CA CYS A 138 -11.96 4.34 5.71
C CYS A 138 -11.68 5.64 4.96
N ALA A 139 -11.64 6.77 5.67
CA ALA A 139 -11.10 7.99 5.11
C ALA A 139 -9.57 7.91 5.13
N VAL A 140 -8.92 8.34 4.05
CA VAL A 140 -7.46 8.39 3.96
C VAL A 140 -7.00 9.75 3.46
N ARG A 141 -5.89 10.23 4.02
CA ARG A 141 -5.21 11.46 3.59
C ARG A 141 -3.71 11.22 3.44
N GLY A 142 -3.22 11.37 2.22
CA GLY A 142 -1.80 11.31 1.86
C GLY A 142 -1.15 12.70 1.92
N SER A 143 0.13 12.72 2.27
CA SER A 143 0.98 13.92 2.26
C SER A 143 2.45 13.53 2.14
N GLY A 144 3.30 14.46 1.72
CA GLY A 144 4.75 14.23 1.63
C GLY A 144 5.38 14.54 0.28
N GLU A 145 4.59 15.03 -0.68
CA GLU A 145 5.06 15.59 -1.96
C GLU A 145 6.21 16.59 -1.72
N GLY A 146 7.29 16.45 -2.48
CA GLY A 146 8.47 17.32 -2.39
C GLY A 146 9.32 17.11 -1.13
N THR A 147 9.06 16.07 -0.34
CA THR A 147 9.82 15.74 0.89
C THR A 147 10.39 14.33 0.84
N ALA A 148 11.28 14.00 1.79
CA ALA A 148 11.78 12.64 1.98
C ALA A 148 10.85 11.77 2.87
N LEU A 149 9.67 12.27 3.25
CA LEU A 149 8.74 11.60 4.15
C LEU A 149 7.33 11.58 3.55
N ALA A 150 6.87 10.41 3.12
CA ALA A 150 5.48 10.18 2.75
C ALA A 150 4.69 9.74 4.00
N ARG A 151 3.44 10.17 4.09
CA ARG A 151 2.55 9.88 5.20
C ARG A 151 1.13 9.68 4.69
N TRP A 152 0.49 8.62 5.15
CA TRP A 152 -0.94 8.36 4.98
C TRP A 152 -1.58 8.23 6.35
N ASP A 153 -2.52 9.12 6.65
CA ASP A 153 -3.38 9.02 7.82
C ASP A 153 -4.70 8.38 7.41
N PHE A 154 -5.13 7.41 8.19
CA PHE A 154 -6.41 6.73 8.04
C PHE A 154 -7.27 7.05 9.24
N GLU A 155 -8.53 7.36 8.99
CA GLU A 155 -9.51 7.64 10.04
C GLU A 155 -10.70 6.71 9.89
N GLU A 156 -11.19 6.22 11.03
CA GLU A 156 -12.36 5.36 11.08
C GLU A 156 -13.55 6.02 10.37
N ASN A 157 -14.27 5.20 9.59
CA ASN A 157 -15.51 5.64 8.97
C ASN A 157 -16.62 5.73 10.05
N PRO A 158 -17.33 6.88 10.19
CA PRO A 158 -18.46 7.01 11.11
C PRO A 158 -19.58 5.97 10.89
N HIS A 159 -19.73 5.50 9.65
CA HIS A 159 -20.76 4.59 9.17
C HIS A 159 -20.35 3.10 9.17
N SER A 160 -19.04 2.78 9.13
CA SER A 160 -18.53 1.41 9.28
C SER A 160 -17.37 1.37 10.28
N ARG A 161 -17.60 0.63 11.37
CA ARG A 161 -16.67 0.46 12.50
C ARG A 161 -15.75 -0.75 12.34
N GLU A 162 -15.67 -1.31 11.14
CA GLU A 162 -15.09 -2.63 10.89
C GLU A 162 -13.56 -2.58 10.70
N GLY A 163 -12.97 -1.38 10.58
CA GLY A 163 -11.52 -1.15 10.45
C GLY A 163 -11.05 -0.96 9.01
N LEU A 164 -9.74 -1.17 8.78
CA LEU A 164 -9.16 -1.21 7.43
C LEU A 164 -9.45 -2.58 6.83
N LEU A 165 -10.75 -2.87 6.61
CA LEU A 165 -11.16 -4.09 5.94
C LEU A 165 -10.66 -4.08 4.51
N GLY A 166 -9.99 -5.14 4.11
CA GLY A 166 -9.42 -5.26 2.76
C GLY A 166 -8.20 -4.37 2.54
N GLU A 167 -7.59 -4.58 1.38
CA GLU A 167 -6.34 -3.94 1.01
C GLU A 167 -6.52 -2.45 0.70
N GLN A 168 -5.74 -1.58 1.36
CA GLN A 168 -5.72 -0.13 1.08
C GLN A 168 -4.44 0.21 0.30
N VAL A 169 -4.57 0.60 -0.98
CA VAL A 169 -3.41 0.80 -1.88
C VAL A 169 -2.88 2.23 -1.83
N LEU A 170 -1.64 2.38 -1.39
CA LEU A 170 -0.90 3.62 -1.26
C LEU A 170 0.08 3.74 -2.42
N ALA A 171 0.14 4.89 -3.07
CA ALA A 171 0.99 5.11 -4.23
C ALA A 171 1.96 6.27 -3.97
N LEU A 172 3.16 6.16 -4.54
CA LEU A 172 4.14 7.24 -4.52
C LEU A 172 4.96 7.22 -5.80
N THR A 173 5.49 8.37 -6.19
CA THR A 173 6.40 8.50 -7.33
C THR A 173 7.72 9.12 -6.91
N LEU A 174 8.80 8.70 -7.57
CA LEU A 174 10.17 9.14 -7.29
C LEU A 174 10.86 9.46 -8.62
N PRO A 175 11.50 10.63 -8.78
CA PRO A 175 12.27 10.98 -9.97
C PRO A 175 13.68 10.38 -9.90
N HIS A 176 13.76 9.10 -9.56
CA HIS A 176 15.02 8.37 -9.41
C HIS A 176 14.86 6.92 -9.84
N SER A 177 15.87 6.39 -10.52
CA SER A 177 15.95 4.99 -10.96
C SER A 177 17.10 4.26 -10.25
N GLY A 178 17.00 2.95 -10.13
CA GLY A 178 17.90 2.14 -9.33
C GLY A 178 17.35 1.84 -7.94
N ARG A 179 18.25 1.50 -7.00
CA ARG A 179 17.88 1.04 -5.67
C ARG A 179 17.50 2.21 -4.76
N VAL A 180 16.27 2.16 -4.26
CA VAL A 180 15.73 3.07 -3.25
C VAL A 180 15.60 2.32 -1.94
N GLU A 181 16.09 2.91 -0.84
CA GLU A 181 15.89 2.37 0.50
C GLU A 181 15.10 3.35 1.35
N ALA A 182 14.19 2.83 2.16
CA ALA A 182 13.38 3.62 3.07
C ALA A 182 13.09 2.87 4.37
N ILE A 183 12.52 3.59 5.33
CA ILE A 183 11.96 3.05 6.57
C ILE A 183 10.45 3.27 6.55
N ALA A 184 9.68 2.20 6.76
CA ALA A 184 8.26 2.29 7.06
C ALA A 184 8.01 2.20 8.58
N VAL A 185 7.11 3.04 9.07
CA VAL A 185 6.62 3.07 10.46
C VAL A 185 5.11 3.07 10.44
N VAL A 186 4.50 2.21 11.25
CA VAL A 186 3.05 2.09 11.29
C VAL A 186 2.55 2.24 12.73
N THR A 187 1.63 3.17 12.92
CA THR A 187 0.93 3.37 14.19
C THR A 187 -0.55 3.16 13.96
N VAL A 188 -1.20 2.38 14.80
CA VAL A 188 -2.63 2.11 14.74
C VAL A 188 -3.23 2.32 16.12
N ARG A 189 -4.37 2.99 16.20
CA ARG A 189 -5.13 3.12 17.45
C ARG A 189 -6.41 2.34 17.37
N VAL A 190 -6.61 1.56 18.43
CA VAL A 190 -7.82 0.79 18.65
C VAL A 190 -8.52 1.28 19.90
N ALA A 191 -9.84 1.17 19.91
CA ALA A 191 -10.68 1.43 21.06
C ALA A 191 -11.47 0.18 21.41
N ARG A 192 -11.64 -0.08 22.70
CA ARG A 192 -12.57 -1.08 23.21
C ARG A 192 -13.67 -0.36 23.96
N SER A 193 -14.90 -0.49 23.49
CA SER A 193 -16.04 0.09 24.19
C SER A 193 -16.27 -0.62 25.51
N GLY A 194 -16.30 0.14 26.59
CA GLY A 194 -16.54 -0.33 27.95
C GLY A 194 -18.01 -0.61 28.23
N VAL A 195 -18.30 -0.98 29.48
CA VAL A 195 -19.65 -1.34 29.95
C VAL A 195 -20.64 -0.20 29.65
N ARG A 196 -21.71 -0.51 28.91
CA ARG A 196 -22.77 0.41 28.43
C ARG A 196 -22.34 1.46 27.38
N GLY A 197 -21.19 1.30 26.73
CA GLY A 197 -20.77 2.19 25.61
C GLY A 197 -20.50 3.64 26.02
N LYS A 198 -20.31 3.92 27.31
CA LYS A 198 -20.10 5.28 27.84
C LYS A 198 -18.64 5.68 27.96
N LEU A 199 -17.73 4.72 27.98
CA LEU A 199 -16.29 4.93 28.10
C LEU A 199 -15.58 4.02 27.09
N ASP A 200 -14.83 4.61 26.17
CA ASP A 200 -13.96 3.87 25.26
C ASP A 200 -12.56 3.78 25.90
N ALA A 201 -12.08 2.55 26.12
CA ALA A 201 -10.69 2.30 26.48
C ALA A 201 -9.85 2.34 25.20
N VAL A 202 -9.06 3.39 25.05
CA VAL A 202 -8.27 3.66 23.84
C VAL A 202 -6.83 3.19 24.02
N ARG A 203 -6.24 2.67 22.95
CA ARG A 203 -4.86 2.21 22.96
C ARG A 203 -4.17 2.35 21.62
N ASP A 204 -2.94 2.83 21.66
CA ASP A 204 -2.03 2.86 20.52
C ASP A 204 -1.24 1.54 20.45
N LEU A 205 -1.17 1.00 19.24
CA LEU A 205 -0.37 -0.12 18.79
C LEU A 205 0.64 0.45 17.80
N VAL A 206 1.93 0.29 18.10
CA VAL A 206 3.00 0.69 17.18
C VAL A 206 3.62 -0.57 16.62
N PHE A 207 3.49 -0.74 15.32
CA PHE A 207 4.04 -1.84 14.53
C PHE A 207 5.42 -1.43 14.03
N GLY A 208 6.37 -2.37 13.98
CA GLY A 208 7.76 -2.02 13.71
C GLY A 208 8.40 -1.26 14.88
N MET A 209 8.04 -1.63 16.10
CA MET A 209 8.76 -1.23 17.32
C MET A 209 9.06 -2.48 18.15
N SER A 210 10.27 -3.02 17.98
CA SER A 210 10.87 -3.88 19.00
C SER A 210 11.46 -3.03 20.14
N PRO A 211 11.80 -3.60 21.30
CA PRO A 211 12.57 -2.92 22.35
C PRO A 211 13.91 -2.33 21.85
N GLU A 212 14.40 -2.76 20.68
CA GLU A 212 15.61 -2.26 20.02
C GLU A 212 15.32 -1.17 18.96
N GLY A 213 14.08 -0.69 18.82
CA GLY A 213 13.73 0.40 17.91
C GLY A 213 13.70 0.02 16.43
N ARG A 214 13.37 -1.23 16.09
CA ARG A 214 13.39 -1.70 14.70
C ARG A 214 12.11 -1.34 13.94
N PHE A 215 12.21 -0.30 13.11
CA PHE A 215 11.28 0.00 12.03
C PHE A 215 11.40 -1.00 10.87
N TYR A 216 10.45 -1.00 9.92
CA TYR A 216 10.53 -1.86 8.73
C TYR A 216 11.47 -1.26 7.68
N PRO A 217 12.66 -1.82 7.44
CA PRO A 217 13.44 -1.42 6.28
C PRO A 217 12.72 -1.91 5.02
N VAL A 218 12.62 -1.04 4.02
CA VAL A 218 12.11 -1.39 2.70
C VAL A 218 13.11 -0.99 1.64
N ALA A 219 13.23 -1.81 0.61
CA ALA A 219 14.05 -1.55 -0.55
C ALA A 219 13.24 -1.78 -1.82
N PHE A 220 13.43 -0.92 -2.81
CA PHE A 220 12.77 -0.97 -4.11
C PHE A 220 13.82 -0.84 -5.20
N ASP A 221 13.80 -1.72 -6.19
CA ASP A 221 14.62 -1.59 -7.38
C ASP A 221 13.77 -1.00 -8.50
N ILE A 222 13.98 0.29 -8.79
CA ILE A 222 13.28 1.00 -9.84
C ILE A 222 14.00 0.73 -11.17
N PRO A 223 13.35 0.12 -12.18
CA PRO A 223 13.99 -0.16 -13.46
C PRO A 223 14.38 1.13 -14.18
N THR A 224 15.54 1.14 -14.83
CA THR A 224 15.99 2.26 -15.68
C THR A 224 15.33 2.28 -17.05
N ASN A 225 14.89 1.12 -17.54
CA ASN A 225 14.22 1.01 -18.83
C ASN A 225 12.70 1.05 -18.65
N THR A 226 12.04 2.04 -19.26
CA THR A 226 10.67 1.85 -19.71
C THR A 226 10.73 0.83 -20.83
N THR A 227 10.37 -0.43 -20.59
CA THR A 227 10.30 -1.44 -21.64
C THR A 227 9.34 -0.92 -22.71
N SER A 228 9.89 -0.41 -23.81
CA SER A 228 9.16 0.19 -24.93
C SER A 228 8.48 -0.85 -25.81
N ASP A 229 8.18 -2.03 -25.26
CA ASP A 229 7.68 -3.19 -26.01
C ASP A 229 6.62 -4.01 -25.23
N GLN A 230 5.91 -3.38 -24.30
CA GLN A 230 4.67 -3.94 -23.75
C GLN A 230 3.47 -3.10 -24.17
N SER A 231 3.20 -3.11 -25.47
CA SER A 231 1.80 -3.28 -25.90
C SER A 231 1.18 -4.43 -25.08
N GLN A 232 0.15 -4.10 -24.31
CA GLN A 232 -0.84 -5.05 -23.81
C GLN A 232 -0.35 -6.16 -22.86
N TYR A 233 -0.11 -5.82 -21.58
CA TYR A 233 -0.42 -6.78 -20.52
C TYR A 233 -1.45 -6.20 -19.56
N PHE A 234 -2.71 -6.53 -19.86
CA PHE A 234 -3.80 -6.54 -18.92
C PHE A 234 -3.49 -7.59 -17.85
N VAL A 235 -3.33 -7.17 -16.60
CA VAL A 235 -3.51 -8.09 -15.47
C VAL A 235 -4.95 -7.90 -15.03
N ARG A 236 -5.81 -8.86 -15.38
CA ARG A 236 -7.09 -9.08 -14.72
C ARG A 236 -6.79 -9.72 -13.37
N PHE A 237 -7.26 -9.13 -12.28
CA PHE A 237 -7.37 -9.85 -11.02
C PHE A 237 -8.74 -10.53 -10.98
N SER A 238 -8.76 -11.86 -11.08
CA SER A 238 -9.94 -12.67 -10.74
C SER A 238 -9.98 -12.85 -9.22
N ILE A 239 -11.16 -12.61 -8.65
CA ILE A 239 -11.53 -12.93 -7.25
C ILE A 239 -11.45 -14.45 -7.04
#